data_AF-A0A091LBH6-F1
#
_entry.id   AF-A0A091LBH6-F1
#
_cell.length_a   1.000
_cell.length_b   1.000
_cell.length_c   1.000
_cell.angle_alpha   90.00
_cell.angle_beta   90.00
_cell.angle_gamma   90.00
#
_symmetry.space_group_name_H-M   'P 1'
#
loop_
_entity.id
_entity.type
_entity.pdbx_description
1 polymer ?
#
loop_
_entity_poly.entity_id
_entity_poly.type
_entity_poly.pdbx_seq_one_letter_code
_entity_poly.pdbx_strand_id
1 'polypeptide(L)'
;QFQGGVWPLSMVLCDALMTMDVMLCTASIFNLCAISVDRFIAVSIPLNYNRRQIDLRQLILISTTWIFAFAVASPVIFGLNNVPNRDPSLCQLEDDNYIVYSSICSFFIPCPVMLVLYCAMFQGLKRWEEARKAKLRGSIYGANRKLYHPSTFTERAQTGLEPEERNPYAPPDHPGDYVMNNGIQTVSYPHLKYPHPGHSRKRAKINGRERKAMRVLPVVVGAFLFCWTPFFVVHITRALCKSCTIPTQVTSTVTWLGYVNSALNPIIYTVFNAEFRNFFRKVLHLF
;
A
#
# COMPACT_ATOMS: atom_id res chain seq x y z
N GLN A 1 6.57 -6.25 35.99
CA GLN A 1 7.29 -6.78 37.17
C GLN A 1 6.29 -7.10 38.27
N PHE A 2 5.92 -8.37 38.43
CA PHE A 2 5.38 -8.88 39.70
C PHE A 2 6.59 -9.38 40.50
N GLN A 3 6.70 -9.07 41.80
CA GLN A 3 7.83 -9.39 42.70
C GLN A 3 9.17 -8.62 42.47
N GLY A 4 9.16 -7.29 42.49
CA GLY A 4 10.39 -6.50 42.67
C GLY A 4 11.47 -6.64 41.59
N GLY A 5 11.14 -7.24 40.43
CA GLY A 5 12.09 -7.46 39.34
C GLY A 5 12.90 -8.75 39.41
N VAL A 6 12.69 -9.59 40.44
CA VAL A 6 13.41 -10.84 40.62
C VAL A 6 12.79 -11.96 39.76
N TRP A 7 13.62 -12.76 39.11
CA TRP A 7 13.25 -13.91 38.29
C TRP A 7 13.33 -15.21 39.11
N PRO A 8 12.19 -15.88 39.42
CA PRO A 8 12.19 -17.06 40.28
C PRO A 8 12.30 -18.40 39.52
N LEU A 9 12.31 -18.36 38.19
CA LEU A 9 12.21 -19.54 37.32
C LEU A 9 13.59 -19.89 36.72
N SER A 10 13.66 -20.97 35.94
CA SER A 10 14.93 -21.39 35.32
C SER A 10 15.43 -20.37 34.29
N MET A 11 16.75 -20.26 34.11
CA MET A 11 17.35 -19.37 33.10
C MET A 11 17.05 -19.84 31.67
N VAL A 12 16.80 -21.14 31.46
CA VAL A 12 16.32 -21.68 30.18
C VAL A 12 14.96 -21.07 29.82
N LEU A 13 14.05 -20.96 30.80
CA LEU A 13 12.75 -20.33 30.56
C LEU A 13 12.90 -18.82 30.35
N CYS A 14 13.85 -18.17 31.03
CA CYS A 14 14.18 -16.78 30.74
C CYS A 14 14.65 -16.59 29.30
N ASP A 15 15.59 -17.42 28.83
CA ASP A 15 16.12 -17.34 27.47
C ASP A 15 15.01 -17.61 26.42
N ALA A 16 14.12 -18.56 26.68
CA ALA A 16 12.95 -18.80 25.84
C ALA A 16 12.00 -17.58 25.78
N LEU A 17 11.73 -16.92 26.92
CA LEU A 17 10.90 -15.72 26.97
C LEU A 17 11.55 -14.53 26.28
N MET A 18 12.85 -14.28 26.49
CA MET A 18 13.57 -13.20 25.81
C MET A 18 13.64 -13.45 24.30
N THR A 19 13.84 -14.71 23.88
CA THR A 19 13.78 -15.10 22.46
C THR A 19 12.41 -14.79 21.87
N MET A 20 11.33 -15.18 22.56
CA MET A 20 9.97 -14.91 22.12
C MET A 20 9.68 -13.41 22.06
N ASP A 21 10.11 -12.64 23.06
CA ASP A 21 9.92 -11.19 23.11
C ASP A 21 10.60 -10.48 21.94
N VAL A 22 11.89 -10.79 21.70
CA VAL A 22 12.63 -10.25 20.56
C VAL A 22 11.98 -10.69 19.24
N MET A 23 11.58 -11.95 19.11
CA MET A 23 10.94 -12.47 17.90
C MET A 23 9.62 -11.75 17.61
N LEU A 24 8.74 -11.59 18.61
CA LEU A 24 7.43 -10.96 18.44
C LEU A 24 7.54 -9.46 18.15
N CYS A 25 8.45 -8.76 18.84
CA CYS A 25 8.74 -7.36 18.56
C CYS A 25 9.26 -7.19 17.11
N THR A 26 10.24 -8.01 16.74
CA THR A 26 10.85 -7.99 15.39
C THR A 26 9.82 -8.33 14.31
N ALA A 27 8.98 -9.34 14.54
CA ALA A 27 7.90 -9.72 13.63
C ALA A 27 6.88 -8.58 13.48
N SER A 28 6.54 -7.86 14.55
CA SER A 28 5.64 -6.71 14.48
C SER A 28 6.20 -5.62 13.55
N ILE A 29 7.47 -5.26 13.70
CA ILE A 29 8.15 -4.26 12.86
C ILE A 29 8.16 -4.71 11.41
N PHE A 30 8.57 -5.94 11.14
CA PHE A 30 8.64 -6.43 9.77
C PHE A 30 7.27 -6.57 9.11
N ASN A 31 6.22 -6.91 9.86
CA ASN A 31 4.87 -6.89 9.32
C ASN A 31 4.44 -5.48 8.93
N LEU A 32 4.79 -4.44 9.71
CA LEU A 32 4.55 -3.05 9.30
C LEU A 32 5.35 -2.67 8.05
N CYS A 33 6.62 -3.08 7.95
CA CYS A 33 7.43 -2.91 6.74
C CYS A 33 6.79 -3.62 5.54
N ALA A 34 6.35 -4.86 5.70
CA ALA A 34 5.72 -5.65 4.65
C ALA A 34 4.40 -5.02 4.17
N ILE A 35 3.59 -4.48 5.10
CA ILE A 35 2.40 -3.69 4.75
C ILE A 35 2.79 -2.46 3.94
N SER A 36 3.86 -1.77 4.31
CA SER A 36 4.37 -0.60 3.57
C SER A 36 4.77 -0.95 2.15
N VAL A 37 5.51 -2.05 1.98
CA VAL A 37 5.91 -2.59 0.67
C VAL A 37 4.69 -3.03 -0.14
N ASP A 38 3.74 -3.73 0.48
CA ASP A 38 2.50 -4.15 -0.18
C ASP A 38 1.77 -2.95 -0.79
N ARG A 39 1.59 -1.91 0.03
CA ARG A 39 0.84 -0.71 -0.34
C ARG A 39 1.59 0.16 -1.32
N PHE A 40 2.91 0.31 -1.15
CA PHE A 40 3.75 1.00 -2.11
C PHE A 40 3.65 0.37 -3.49
N ILE A 41 3.76 -0.96 -3.60
CA ILE A 41 3.65 -1.66 -4.88
C ILE A 41 2.25 -1.50 -5.47
N ALA A 42 1.18 -1.60 -4.65
CA ALA A 42 -0.20 -1.40 -5.11
C ALA A 42 -0.46 0.03 -5.66
N VAL A 43 0.22 1.05 -5.10
CA VAL A 43 0.11 2.44 -5.56
C VAL A 43 0.98 2.71 -6.79
N SER A 44 2.21 2.21 -6.79
CA SER A 44 3.22 2.46 -7.83
C SER A 44 2.95 1.67 -9.10
N ILE A 45 2.56 0.40 -8.96
CA ILE A 45 2.26 -0.48 -10.09
C ILE A 45 0.75 -0.74 -10.08
N PRO A 46 -0.01 -0.15 -11.01
CA PRO A 46 -1.42 -0.45 -11.18
C PRO A 46 -1.55 -1.84 -11.81
N LEU A 47 -1.30 -2.89 -11.03
CA LEU A 47 -1.32 -4.25 -11.51
C LEU A 47 -2.74 -4.56 -12.00
N ASN A 48 -2.89 -4.81 -13.30
CA ASN A 48 -4.04 -5.55 -13.82
C ASN A 48 -3.85 -7.00 -13.37
N TYR A 49 -4.35 -7.35 -12.18
CA TYR A 49 -3.95 -8.58 -11.52
C TYR A 49 -5.11 -9.47 -11.06
N ASN A 50 -4.89 -10.77 -11.24
CA ASN A 50 -5.73 -11.85 -10.78
C ASN A 50 -5.66 -11.93 -9.25
N ARG A 51 -6.80 -11.98 -8.54
CA ARG A 51 -6.86 -11.98 -7.06
C ARG A 51 -5.92 -13.02 -6.44
N ARG A 52 -5.85 -14.21 -7.02
CA ARG A 52 -5.01 -15.33 -6.57
C ARG A 52 -3.53 -14.98 -6.43
N GLN A 53 -3.00 -14.11 -7.29
CA GLN A 53 -1.59 -13.76 -7.24
C GLN A 53 -1.30 -12.66 -6.19
N ILE A 54 -2.29 -11.86 -5.78
CA ILE A 54 -2.17 -10.91 -4.66
C ILE A 54 -2.03 -11.68 -3.35
N ASP A 55 -2.88 -12.69 -3.15
CA ASP A 55 -2.92 -13.50 -1.93
C ASP A 55 -1.60 -14.26 -1.74
N LEU A 56 -1.02 -14.81 -2.82
CA LEU A 56 0.26 -15.51 -2.75
C LEU A 56 1.42 -14.57 -2.37
N ARG A 57 1.45 -13.34 -2.93
CA ARG A 57 2.48 -12.36 -2.59
C ARG A 57 2.40 -11.94 -1.12
N GLN A 58 1.19 -11.73 -0.60
CA GLN A 58 0.98 -11.39 0.81
C GLN A 58 1.42 -12.54 1.72
N LEU A 59 1.10 -13.78 1.36
CA LEU A 59 1.56 -14.97 2.08
C LEU A 59 3.09 -15.06 2.11
N ILE A 60 3.74 -14.89 0.95
CA ILE A 60 5.22 -14.90 0.86
C ILE A 60 5.81 -13.81 1.76
N LEU A 61 5.29 -12.58 1.68
CA LEU A 61 5.76 -11.47 2.52
C LEU A 61 5.65 -11.83 4.01
N ILE A 62 4.48 -12.28 4.47
CA ILE A 62 4.28 -12.66 5.88
C ILE A 62 5.25 -13.77 6.28
N SER A 63 5.35 -14.85 5.50
CA SER A 63 6.29 -15.94 5.79
C SER A 63 7.73 -15.47 5.90
N THR A 64 8.19 -14.61 4.99
CA THR A 64 9.56 -14.04 5.06
C THR A 64 9.77 -13.20 6.31
N THR A 65 8.76 -12.44 6.76
CA THR A 65 8.89 -11.63 7.99
C THR A 65 9.06 -12.49 9.24
N TRP A 66 8.34 -13.62 9.34
CA TRP A 66 8.46 -14.54 10.47
C TRP A 66 9.78 -15.28 10.50
N ILE A 67 10.23 -15.77 9.33
CA ILE A 67 11.53 -16.44 9.20
C ILE A 67 12.65 -15.49 9.61
N PHE A 68 12.62 -14.24 9.15
CA PHE A 68 13.64 -13.26 9.50
C PHE A 68 13.56 -12.87 10.98
N ALA A 69 12.37 -12.72 11.55
CA ALA A 69 12.21 -12.44 12.98
C ALA A 69 12.77 -13.56 13.86
N PHE A 70 12.53 -14.81 13.49
CA PHE A 70 13.14 -15.96 14.17
C PHE A 70 14.65 -15.96 14.02
N ALA A 71 15.18 -15.67 12.82
CA ALA A 71 16.63 -15.61 12.59
C ALA A 71 17.32 -14.59 13.52
N VAL A 72 16.75 -13.39 13.68
CA VAL A 72 17.29 -12.36 14.59
C VAL A 72 17.19 -12.75 16.07
N ALA A 73 16.14 -13.50 16.45
CA ALA A 73 15.92 -13.93 17.83
C ALA A 73 16.72 -15.19 18.21
N SER A 74 17.01 -16.06 17.24
CA SER A 74 17.61 -17.38 17.45
C SER A 74 18.95 -17.40 18.21
N PRO A 75 19.85 -16.39 18.11
CA PRO A 75 21.04 -16.31 18.94
C PRO A 75 20.81 -16.53 20.45
N VAL A 76 19.71 -16.01 21.00
CA VAL A 76 19.42 -16.07 22.44
C VAL A 76 19.21 -17.52 22.89
N ILE A 77 18.41 -18.29 22.16
CA ILE A 77 18.11 -19.69 22.50
C ILE A 77 19.31 -20.62 22.30
N PHE A 78 20.26 -20.26 21.42
CA PHE A 78 21.52 -20.97 21.23
C PHE A 78 22.60 -20.59 22.26
N GLY A 79 22.26 -19.80 23.27
CA GLY A 79 23.12 -19.53 24.42
C GLY A 79 24.06 -18.35 24.26
N LEU A 80 23.85 -17.45 23.28
CA LEU A 80 24.61 -16.18 23.21
C LEU A 80 24.34 -15.26 24.40
N ASN A 81 23.27 -15.50 25.15
CA ASN A 81 22.97 -14.76 26.39
C ASN A 81 23.72 -15.31 27.63
N ASN A 82 24.54 -16.37 27.49
CA ASN A 82 25.31 -16.95 28.60
C ASN A 82 26.65 -16.24 28.82
N VAL A 83 26.60 -15.04 29.37
CA VAL A 83 27.79 -14.25 29.73
C VAL A 83 28.38 -14.70 31.09
N PRO A 84 29.71 -14.56 31.32
CA PRO A 84 30.37 -15.04 32.54
C PRO A 84 29.86 -14.40 33.86
N ASN A 85 29.29 -13.20 33.81
CA ASN A 85 28.82 -12.44 34.98
C ASN A 85 27.28 -12.34 35.03
N ARG A 86 26.58 -13.36 34.51
CA ARG A 86 25.12 -13.35 34.42
C ARG A 86 24.47 -13.43 35.79
N ASP A 87 23.65 -12.44 36.14
CA ASP A 87 22.87 -12.46 37.37
C ASP A 87 21.66 -13.42 37.21
N PRO A 88 21.62 -14.56 37.92
CA PRO A 88 20.53 -15.52 37.79
C PRO A 88 19.22 -15.00 38.40
N SER A 89 19.26 -13.92 39.20
CA SER A 89 18.08 -13.33 39.83
C SER A 89 17.34 -12.37 38.92
N LEU A 90 17.87 -12.04 37.73
CA LEU A 90 17.25 -11.12 36.77
C LEU A 90 17.08 -11.79 35.40
N CYS A 91 15.88 -11.66 34.83
CA CYS A 91 15.64 -12.10 33.46
C CYS A 91 15.75 -10.95 32.47
N GLN A 92 16.91 -10.85 31.82
CA GLN A 92 17.22 -9.81 30.85
C GLN A 92 18.25 -10.30 29.81
N LEU A 93 18.38 -9.55 28.72
CA LEU A 93 19.49 -9.69 27.78
C LEU A 93 20.73 -9.02 28.37
N GLU A 94 21.84 -9.76 28.42
CA GLU A 94 23.09 -9.27 29.01
C GLU A 94 24.25 -9.18 28.03
N ASP A 95 24.15 -9.83 26.87
CA ASP A 95 25.15 -9.69 25.82
C ASP A 95 25.00 -8.36 25.06
N ASP A 96 25.92 -7.41 25.31
CA ASP A 96 25.91 -6.08 24.71
C ASP A 96 25.93 -6.14 23.17
N ASN A 97 26.70 -7.06 22.59
CA ASN A 97 26.83 -7.19 21.13
C ASN A 97 25.51 -7.63 20.50
N TYR A 98 24.82 -8.57 21.14
CA TYR A 98 23.51 -9.05 20.74
C TYR A 98 22.45 -7.95 20.87
N ILE A 99 22.47 -7.17 21.95
CA ILE A 99 21.54 -6.04 22.13
C ILE A 99 21.70 -5.03 20.99
N VAL A 100 22.94 -4.69 20.63
CA VAL A 100 23.22 -3.78 19.50
C VAL A 100 22.79 -4.40 18.17
N TYR A 101 23.18 -5.65 17.89
CA TYR A 101 22.83 -6.37 16.68
C TYR A 101 21.30 -6.44 16.48
N SER A 102 20.58 -6.93 17.49
CA SER A 102 19.12 -7.06 17.45
C SER A 102 18.44 -5.70 17.31
N SER A 103 18.90 -4.66 18.01
CA SER A 103 18.35 -3.30 17.88
C SER A 103 18.52 -2.73 16.46
N ILE A 104 19.69 -2.94 15.85
CA ILE A 104 19.99 -2.47 14.50
C ILE A 104 19.12 -3.20 13.47
N CYS A 105 19.14 -4.54 13.51
CA CYS A 105 18.42 -5.37 12.54
C CYS A 105 16.90 -5.25 12.68
N SER A 106 16.38 -5.14 13.90
CA SER A 106 14.93 -5.12 14.13
C SER A 106 14.34 -3.71 14.06
N PHE A 107 15.06 -2.66 14.47
CA PHE A 107 14.47 -1.32 14.59
C PHE A 107 15.18 -0.24 13.77
N PHE A 108 16.50 -0.05 13.95
CA PHE A 108 17.18 1.10 13.35
C PHE A 108 17.39 0.99 11.83
N ILE A 109 17.44 -0.22 11.25
CA ILE A 109 17.41 -0.42 9.79
C ILE A 109 15.97 -0.38 9.26
N PRO A 110 15.01 -1.13 9.83
CA PRO A 110 13.68 -1.22 9.22
C PRO A 110 12.88 0.07 9.36
N CYS A 111 13.07 0.87 10.42
CA CYS A 111 12.32 2.11 10.61
C CYS A 111 12.58 3.16 9.53
N PRO A 112 13.84 3.52 9.19
CA PRO A 112 14.11 4.42 8.06
C PRO A 112 13.57 3.89 6.73
N VAL A 113 13.75 2.60 6.45
CA VAL A 113 13.23 1.96 5.21
C VAL A 113 11.72 2.09 5.15
N MET A 114 11.03 1.76 6.25
CA MET A 114 9.58 1.91 6.38
C MET A 114 9.15 3.37 6.18
N LEU A 115 9.80 4.34 6.83
CA LEU A 115 9.49 5.76 6.67
C LEU A 115 9.65 6.24 5.22
N VAL A 116 10.73 5.85 4.54
CA VAL A 116 10.95 6.18 3.12
C VAL A 116 9.87 5.56 2.23
N LEU A 117 9.54 4.28 2.43
CA LEU A 117 8.47 3.61 1.69
C LEU A 117 7.10 4.26 1.94
N TYR A 118 6.82 4.67 3.17
CA TYR A 118 5.59 5.40 3.52
C TYR A 118 5.52 6.76 2.84
N CYS A 119 6.61 7.54 2.89
CA CYS A 119 6.71 8.81 2.18
C CYS A 119 6.50 8.63 0.68
N ALA A 120 7.16 7.65 0.07
CA ALA A 120 7.03 7.33 -1.35
C ALA A 120 5.60 6.90 -1.72
N MET A 121 4.96 6.06 -0.89
CA MET A 121 3.57 5.65 -1.05
C MET A 121 2.61 6.85 -0.95
N PHE A 122 2.80 7.73 0.04
CA PHE A 122 1.94 8.91 0.23
C PHE A 122 2.08 9.90 -0.93
N GLN A 123 3.30 10.12 -1.42
CA GLN A 123 3.55 10.91 -2.62
C GLN A 123 2.92 10.27 -3.86
N GLY A 124 2.99 8.94 -4.00
CA GLY A 124 2.31 8.19 -5.06
C GLY A 124 0.79 8.39 -5.01
N LEU A 125 0.21 8.33 -3.81
CA LEU A 125 -1.22 8.53 -3.59
C LEU A 125 -1.65 9.97 -3.91
N LYS A 126 -0.87 10.97 -3.49
CA LYS A 126 -1.12 12.39 -3.78
C LYS A 126 -1.09 12.66 -5.29
N ARG A 127 -0.06 12.18 -5.99
CA ARG A 127 0.05 12.26 -7.45
C ARG A 127 -1.15 11.59 -8.15
N TRP A 128 -1.58 10.43 -7.67
CA TRP A 128 -2.75 9.74 -8.22
C TRP A 128 -4.05 10.52 -8.00
N GLU A 129 -4.20 11.14 -6.83
CA GLU A 129 -5.37 11.98 -6.52
C GLU A 129 -5.44 13.23 -7.40
N GLU A 130 -4.31 13.91 -7.59
CA GLU A 130 -4.20 15.09 -8.48
C GLU A 130 -4.51 14.71 -9.93
N ALA A 131 -3.92 13.63 -10.45
CA ALA A 131 -4.20 13.13 -11.79
C ALA A 131 -5.69 12.77 -11.98
N ARG A 132 -6.34 12.22 -10.95
CA ARG A 132 -7.79 11.92 -10.98
C ARG A 132 -8.63 13.19 -10.95
N LYS A 133 -8.29 14.18 -10.13
CA LYS A 133 -8.98 15.49 -10.08
C LYS A 133 -8.87 16.21 -11.42
N ALA A 134 -7.69 16.19 -12.05
CA ALA A 134 -7.48 16.75 -13.39
C ALA A 134 -8.36 16.07 -14.45
N LYS A 135 -8.41 14.72 -14.46
CA LYS A 135 -9.29 13.96 -15.36
C LYS A 135 -10.78 14.27 -15.14
N LEU A 136 -11.22 14.40 -13.88
CA LEU A 136 -12.60 14.74 -13.56
C LEU A 136 -12.95 16.16 -14.03
N ARG A 137 -12.08 17.14 -13.78
CA ARG A 137 -12.24 18.51 -14.27
C ARG A 137 -12.29 18.56 -15.81
N GLY A 138 -11.40 17.83 -16.49
CA GLY A 138 -11.41 17.71 -17.95
C GLY A 138 -12.71 17.07 -18.48
N SER A 139 -13.23 16.04 -17.80
CA SER A 139 -14.50 15.41 -18.15
C SER A 139 -15.70 16.36 -17.97
N ILE A 140 -15.72 17.15 -16.89
CA ILE A 140 -16.77 18.14 -16.63
C ILE A 140 -16.71 19.26 -17.69
N TYR A 141 -15.50 19.77 -17.99
CA TYR A 141 -15.32 20.77 -19.03
C TYR A 141 -15.74 20.26 -20.42
N GLY A 142 -15.37 19.01 -20.76
CA GLY A 142 -15.79 18.37 -22.00
C GLY A 142 -17.30 18.10 -22.08
N ALA A 143 -17.93 17.75 -20.95
CA ALA A 143 -19.39 17.60 -20.86
C ALA A 143 -20.11 18.95 -21.05
N ASN A 144 -19.65 20.00 -20.37
CA ASN A 144 -20.20 21.35 -20.55
C ASN A 144 -20.05 21.85 -21.98
N ARG A 145 -18.90 21.63 -22.63
CA ARG A 145 -18.70 22.02 -24.04
C ARG A 145 -19.67 21.33 -25.00
N LYS A 146 -20.02 20.06 -24.75
CA LYS A 146 -21.05 19.33 -25.54
C LYS A 146 -22.47 19.86 -25.30
N LEU A 147 -22.74 20.44 -24.14
CA LEU A 147 -24.04 21.05 -23.83
C LEU A 147 -24.21 22.41 -24.53
N TYR A 148 -23.14 23.22 -24.61
CA TYR A 148 -23.17 24.55 -25.23
C TYR A 148 -23.05 24.52 -26.77
N HIS A 149 -22.46 23.47 -27.35
CA HIS A 149 -22.48 23.21 -28.79
C HIS A 149 -23.17 21.87 -29.05
N PRO A 150 -24.52 21.84 -29.14
CA PRO A 150 -25.20 20.69 -29.70
C PRO A 150 -24.73 20.57 -31.15
N SER A 151 -24.27 19.38 -31.54
CA SER A 151 -24.01 19.05 -32.94
C SER A 151 -25.23 19.43 -33.75
N THR A 152 -25.08 20.33 -34.72
CA THR A 152 -26.10 20.66 -35.71
C THR A 152 -26.57 19.36 -36.34
N PHE A 153 -27.82 18.99 -36.03
CA PHE A 153 -28.54 17.97 -36.77
C PHE A 153 -28.55 18.44 -38.22
N THR A 154 -27.96 17.67 -39.13
CA THR A 154 -28.01 17.95 -40.56
C THR A 154 -29.47 17.76 -41.00
N GLU A 155 -30.24 18.84 -40.98
CA GLU A 155 -31.58 18.90 -41.52
C GLU A 155 -31.49 18.89 -43.05
N ARG A 156 -31.53 17.68 -43.63
CA ARG A 156 -31.74 17.53 -45.07
C ARG A 156 -33.23 17.69 -45.32
N ALA A 157 -33.62 18.93 -45.65
CA ALA A 157 -34.97 19.28 -46.06
C ALA A 157 -35.45 18.36 -47.19
N GLN A 158 -36.59 17.70 -46.96
CA GLN A 158 -37.42 17.07 -47.98
C GLN A 158 -38.46 18.09 -48.47
N THR A 159 -38.34 18.47 -49.73
CA THR A 159 -39.37 19.09 -50.58
C THR A 159 -38.99 18.65 -52.00
N GLY A 160 -39.79 18.07 -52.88
CA GLY A 160 -41.22 17.86 -53.03
C GLY A 160 -41.47 17.83 -54.56
N LEU A 161 -41.92 16.68 -55.08
CA LEU A 161 -42.64 16.38 -56.34
C LEU A 161 -42.56 17.32 -57.60
N GLU A 162 -41.92 16.81 -58.67
CA GLU A 162 -42.27 16.73 -60.14
C GLU A 162 -42.86 17.91 -60.98
N PRO A 163 -42.90 17.88 -62.35
CA PRO A 163 -42.26 16.99 -63.37
C PRO A 163 -41.59 17.69 -64.59
N GLU A 164 -40.91 16.85 -65.41
CA GLU A 164 -40.40 16.93 -66.80
C GLU A 164 -40.70 18.14 -67.73
N GLU A 165 -39.68 18.58 -68.50
CA GLU A 165 -39.88 19.02 -69.89
C GLU A 165 -38.67 18.67 -70.79
N ARG A 166 -38.96 17.94 -71.87
CA ARG A 166 -38.06 17.40 -72.90
C ARG A 166 -37.94 18.42 -74.05
N ASN A 167 -36.72 18.78 -74.48
CA ASN A 167 -36.52 19.45 -75.77
C ASN A 167 -35.65 18.61 -76.73
N PRO A 168 -36.19 18.18 -77.90
CA PRO A 168 -35.57 17.21 -78.79
C PRO A 168 -34.99 17.81 -80.08
N TYR A 169 -34.02 18.75 -80.02
CA TYR A 169 -33.35 19.26 -81.24
C TYR A 169 -31.90 19.75 -81.03
N ALA A 170 -30.91 18.94 -81.42
CA ALA A 170 -29.61 19.41 -81.95
C ALA A 170 -28.91 18.27 -82.77
N PRO A 171 -28.55 18.47 -84.06
CA PRO A 171 -27.95 17.46 -84.94
C PRO A 171 -26.40 17.34 -84.83
N PRO A 172 -25.77 16.38 -85.53
CA PRO A 172 -24.49 15.76 -85.14
C PRO A 172 -23.27 16.34 -85.88
N ASP A 173 -22.10 16.31 -85.24
CA ASP A 173 -20.79 16.33 -85.92
C ASP A 173 -19.85 15.27 -85.32
N HIS A 174 -19.37 14.38 -86.20
CA HIS A 174 -18.37 13.31 -85.99
C HIS A 174 -16.94 13.82 -86.32
N PRO A 175 -15.87 13.01 -86.22
CA PRO A 175 -15.45 12.09 -85.18
C PRO A 175 -13.97 12.33 -84.77
N GLY A 176 -13.58 12.04 -83.53
CA GLY A 176 -12.15 12.11 -83.17
C GLY A 176 -11.85 11.68 -81.74
N ASP A 177 -11.15 10.56 -81.64
CA ASP A 177 -10.35 10.07 -80.50
C ASP A 177 -11.07 9.47 -79.29
N TYR A 178 -11.22 8.15 -79.42
CA TYR A 178 -11.36 7.18 -78.35
C TYR A 178 -10.23 7.31 -77.32
N VAL A 179 -10.52 7.93 -76.18
CA VAL A 179 -9.81 7.65 -74.92
C VAL A 179 -10.82 7.18 -73.90
N MET A 180 -10.76 5.88 -73.63
CA MET A 180 -11.61 5.15 -72.69
C MET A 180 -11.31 5.63 -71.26
N ASN A 181 -12.01 6.68 -70.82
CA ASN A 181 -11.94 7.14 -69.43
C ASN A 181 -12.98 6.36 -68.60
N ASN A 182 -12.60 5.17 -68.15
CA ASN A 182 -13.36 4.42 -67.16
C ASN A 182 -13.27 5.14 -65.81
N GLY A 183 -14.10 6.17 -65.64
CA GLY A 183 -14.35 6.83 -64.36
C GLY A 183 -15.07 5.87 -63.41
N ILE A 184 -14.31 5.02 -62.71
CA ILE A 184 -14.81 4.40 -61.48
C ILE A 184 -14.90 5.53 -60.46
N GLN A 185 -16.13 6.01 -60.19
CA GLN A 185 -16.40 6.78 -58.98
C GLN A 185 -16.08 5.89 -57.78
N THR A 186 -14.95 6.15 -57.13
CA THR A 186 -14.67 5.59 -55.82
C THR A 186 -15.59 6.27 -54.82
N VAL A 187 -16.71 5.61 -54.51
CA VAL A 187 -17.55 5.97 -53.38
C VAL A 187 -16.69 5.80 -52.13
N SER A 188 -16.22 6.92 -51.56
CA SER A 188 -15.57 6.92 -50.25
C SER A 188 -16.63 6.59 -49.21
N TYR A 189 -16.69 5.32 -48.80
CA TYR A 189 -17.50 4.93 -47.66
C TYR A 189 -16.99 5.69 -46.43
N PRO A 190 -17.87 6.28 -45.59
CA PRO A 190 -17.45 6.83 -44.32
C PRO A 190 -16.77 5.71 -43.54
N HIS A 191 -15.48 5.93 -43.28
CA HIS A 191 -14.56 5.01 -42.63
C HIS A 191 -15.28 4.30 -41.48
N LEU A 192 -15.62 3.01 -41.69
CA LEU A 192 -16.19 2.18 -40.65
C LEU A 192 -15.15 2.15 -39.52
N LYS A 193 -15.39 2.91 -38.44
CA LYS A 193 -14.63 2.75 -37.20
C LYS A 193 -15.05 1.41 -36.63
N TYR A 194 -14.39 0.34 -37.07
CA TYR A 194 -14.37 -0.88 -36.30
C TYR A 194 -13.92 -0.50 -34.89
N PRO A 195 -14.67 -0.84 -33.84
CA PRO A 195 -14.16 -0.74 -32.50
C PRO A 195 -13.01 -1.75 -32.46
N HIS A 196 -11.78 -1.29 -32.72
CA HIS A 196 -10.62 -2.06 -32.33
C HIS A 196 -10.85 -2.38 -30.85
N PRO A 197 -10.88 -3.66 -30.45
CA PRO A 197 -10.72 -4.02 -29.06
C PRO A 197 -9.24 -3.78 -28.74
N GLY A 198 -8.82 -2.50 -28.83
CA GLY A 198 -7.69 -2.05 -28.07
C GLY A 198 -8.08 -2.38 -26.65
N HIS A 199 -7.44 -3.41 -26.11
CA HIS A 199 -7.30 -3.59 -24.68
C HIS A 199 -6.64 -2.32 -24.15
N SER A 200 -7.43 -1.24 -24.02
CA SER A 200 -7.16 -0.16 -23.09
C SER A 200 -7.14 -0.90 -21.76
N ARG A 201 -5.94 -1.33 -21.34
CA ARG A 201 -5.68 -1.84 -20.00
C ARG A 201 -6.23 -0.78 -19.07
N LYS A 202 -7.47 -0.98 -18.61
CA LYS A 202 -8.13 -0.08 -17.67
C LYS A 202 -7.29 -0.19 -16.40
N ARG A 203 -6.43 0.80 -16.19
CA ARG A 203 -5.59 0.92 -15.01
C ARG A 203 -6.45 0.62 -13.78
N ALA A 204 -6.09 -0.42 -13.02
CA ALA A 204 -6.83 -0.79 -11.82
C ALA A 204 -7.10 0.46 -10.97
N LYS A 205 -8.37 0.74 -10.69
CA LYS A 205 -8.80 1.94 -9.99
C LYS A 205 -8.79 1.64 -8.51
N ILE A 206 -7.91 2.29 -7.76
CA ILE A 206 -7.88 2.19 -6.30
C ILE A 206 -9.26 2.59 -5.76
N ASN A 207 -9.88 1.67 -5.03
CA ASN A 207 -11.23 1.84 -4.51
C ASN A 207 -11.23 2.87 -3.38
N GLY A 208 -12.37 3.56 -3.17
CA GLY A 208 -12.52 4.51 -2.07
C GLY A 208 -12.28 3.88 -0.69
N ARG A 209 -12.58 2.58 -0.56
CA ARG A 209 -12.32 1.75 0.62
C ARG A 209 -10.82 1.54 0.86
N GLU A 210 -10.05 1.20 -0.17
CA GLU A 210 -8.59 1.05 -0.09
C GLU A 210 -7.91 2.37 0.29
N ARG A 211 -8.43 3.50 -0.23
CA ARG A 211 -7.93 4.82 0.15
C ARG A 211 -8.14 5.14 1.64
N LYS A 212 -9.29 4.76 2.21
CA LYS A 212 -9.54 4.94 3.66
C LYS A 212 -8.58 4.09 4.49
N ALA A 213 -8.38 2.82 4.10
CA ALA A 213 -7.42 1.94 4.75
C ALA A 213 -5.98 2.52 4.73
N MET A 214 -5.55 3.10 3.60
CA MET A 214 -4.23 3.74 3.50
C MET A 214 -4.05 4.98 4.39
N ARG A 215 -5.13 5.62 4.87
CA ARG A 215 -5.04 6.74 5.83
C ARG A 215 -4.79 6.28 7.26
N VAL A 216 -5.12 5.03 7.58
CA VAL A 216 -4.93 4.47 8.93
C VAL A 216 -3.46 4.07 9.15
N LEU A 217 -2.77 3.65 8.09
CA LEU A 217 -1.40 3.13 8.19
C LEU A 217 -0.39 4.11 8.81
N PRO A 218 -0.36 5.42 8.46
CA PRO A 218 0.53 6.36 9.12
C PRO A 218 0.27 6.50 10.63
N VAL A 219 -0.99 6.34 11.06
CA VAL A 219 -1.36 6.37 12.48
C VAL A 219 -0.79 5.15 13.20
N VAL A 220 -0.92 3.96 12.61
CA VAL A 220 -0.34 2.71 13.15
C VAL A 220 1.17 2.83 13.27
N VAL A 221 1.84 3.33 12.23
CA VAL A 221 3.31 3.49 12.22
C VAL A 221 3.77 4.54 13.23
N GLY A 222 3.05 5.66 13.32
CA GLY A 222 3.34 6.70 14.30
C GLY A 222 3.21 6.20 15.74
N ALA A 223 2.13 5.47 16.04
CA ALA A 223 1.95 4.83 17.35
C ALA A 223 3.06 3.82 17.65
N PHE A 224 3.43 3.01 16.65
CA PHE A 224 4.53 2.06 16.79
C PHE A 224 5.86 2.76 17.13
N LEU A 225 6.25 3.76 16.36
CA LEU A 225 7.50 4.51 16.58
C LEU A 225 7.47 5.21 17.94
N PHE A 226 6.35 5.83 18.32
CA PHE A 226 6.21 6.47 19.62
C PHE A 226 6.40 5.48 20.77
N CYS A 227 5.83 4.27 20.66
CA CYS A 227 5.91 3.27 21.71
C CYS A 227 7.28 2.59 21.80
N TRP A 228 7.92 2.29 20.66
CA TRP A 228 9.13 1.46 20.62
C TRP A 228 10.44 2.24 20.56
N THR A 229 10.45 3.47 20.04
CA THR A 229 11.68 4.28 19.99
C THR A 229 12.32 4.44 21.38
N PRO A 230 11.58 4.78 22.45
CA PRO A 230 12.17 4.93 23.79
C PRO A 230 12.84 3.64 24.27
N PHE A 231 12.22 2.48 24.00
CA PHE A 231 12.76 1.18 24.36
C PHE A 231 14.10 0.91 23.66
N PHE A 232 14.14 1.02 22.33
CA PHE A 232 15.35 0.75 21.56
C PHE A 232 16.47 1.74 21.87
N VAL A 233 16.16 3.02 22.12
CA VAL A 233 17.15 4.04 22.51
C VAL A 233 17.74 3.72 23.90
N VAL A 234 16.91 3.35 24.87
CA VAL A 234 17.39 2.98 26.21
C VAL A 234 18.27 1.73 26.16
N HIS A 235 17.84 0.68 25.46
CA HIS A 235 18.59 -0.58 25.38
C HIS A 235 19.89 -0.45 24.59
N ILE A 236 19.91 0.29 23.47
CA ILE A 236 21.16 0.53 22.74
C ILE A 236 22.12 1.43 23.54
N THR A 237 21.59 2.40 24.29
CA THR A 237 22.41 3.25 25.18
C THR A 237 23.05 2.42 26.28
N ARG A 238 22.29 1.50 26.90
CA ARG A 238 22.83 0.55 27.89
C ARG A 238 23.99 -0.26 27.32
N ALA A 239 23.87 -0.77 26.10
CA ALA A 239 24.88 -1.63 25.49
C ALA A 239 26.12 -0.84 25.01
N LEU A 240 25.94 0.38 24.51
CA LEU A 240 27.05 1.20 23.98
C LEU A 240 27.77 2.04 25.05
N CYS A 241 27.06 2.42 26.12
CA CYS A 241 27.58 3.28 27.18
C CYS A 241 27.59 2.56 28.52
N LYS A 242 28.70 1.87 28.82
CA LYS A 242 28.90 1.17 30.11
C LYS A 242 28.92 2.12 31.32
N SER A 243 29.24 3.39 31.10
CA SER A 243 29.24 4.46 32.11
C SER A 243 27.85 5.02 32.41
N CYS A 244 26.86 4.74 31.54
CA CYS A 244 25.52 5.31 31.65
C CYS A 244 24.66 4.44 32.57
N THR A 245 24.46 4.87 33.82
CA THR A 245 23.56 4.19 34.74
C THR A 245 22.11 4.52 34.39
N ILE A 246 21.40 3.55 33.80
CA ILE A 246 19.97 3.69 33.49
C ILE A 246 19.16 3.16 34.68
N PRO A 247 18.30 3.98 35.30
CA PRO A 247 17.45 3.52 36.40
C PRO A 247 16.51 2.40 35.94
N THR A 248 16.30 1.41 36.80
CA THR A 248 15.42 0.26 36.51
C THR A 248 13.97 0.67 36.23
N GLN A 249 13.52 1.78 36.82
CA GLN A 249 12.20 2.36 36.59
C GLN A 249 12.07 2.87 35.14
N VAL A 250 13.13 3.44 34.57
CA VAL A 250 13.14 3.91 33.18
C VAL A 250 13.01 2.72 32.24
N THR A 251 13.84 1.69 32.44
CA THR A 251 13.77 0.44 31.66
C THR A 251 12.38 -0.18 31.74
N SER A 252 11.81 -0.32 32.95
CA SER A 252 10.46 -0.87 33.08
C SER A 252 9.40 -0.02 32.39
N THR A 253 9.49 1.31 32.47
CA THR A 253 8.52 2.22 31.85
C THR A 253 8.54 2.10 30.32
N VAL A 254 9.73 2.10 29.71
CA VAL A 254 9.84 1.97 28.25
C VAL A 254 9.43 0.59 27.75
N THR A 255 9.67 -0.47 28.54
CA THR A 255 9.16 -1.82 28.23
C THR A 255 7.63 -1.87 28.24
N TRP A 256 6.99 -1.32 29.28
CA TRP A 256 5.53 -1.26 29.34
C TRP A 256 4.94 -0.44 28.20
N LEU A 257 5.55 0.70 27.86
CA LEU A 257 5.13 1.51 26.73
C LEU A 257 5.19 0.73 25.40
N GLY A 258 6.24 -0.06 25.19
CA GLY A 258 6.36 -0.98 24.04
C GLY A 258 5.22 -2.00 24.00
N TYR A 259 4.86 -2.61 25.14
CA TYR A 259 3.78 -3.59 25.19
C TYR A 259 2.38 -2.99 24.98
N VAL A 260 2.16 -1.74 25.40
CA VAL A 260 0.90 -1.01 25.14
C VAL A 260 0.63 -0.88 23.64
N ASN A 261 1.67 -0.81 22.79
CA ASN A 261 1.52 -0.77 21.33
C ASN A 261 0.61 -1.90 20.78
N SER A 262 0.75 -3.11 21.32
CA SER A 262 -0.03 -4.26 20.88
C SER A 262 -1.54 -4.06 21.13
N ALA A 263 -1.91 -3.37 22.20
CA ALA A 263 -3.29 -3.03 22.54
C ALA A 263 -3.83 -1.81 21.76
N LEU A 264 -2.96 -0.92 21.29
CA LEU A 264 -3.37 0.24 20.48
C LEU A 264 -3.88 -0.16 19.10
N ASN A 265 -3.36 -1.25 18.53
CA ASN A 265 -3.72 -1.68 17.17
C ASN A 265 -5.25 -1.85 16.95
N PRO A 266 -5.99 -2.65 17.75
CA PRO A 266 -7.44 -2.72 17.66
C PRO A 266 -8.17 -1.37 17.80
N ILE A 267 -7.70 -0.51 18.70
CA ILE A 267 -8.29 0.81 18.94
C ILE A 267 -8.13 1.70 17.70
N ILE A 268 -6.93 1.72 17.12
CA ILE A 268 -6.66 2.48 15.89
C ILE A 268 -7.55 1.98 14.75
N TYR A 269 -7.70 0.66 14.59
CA TYR A 269 -8.57 0.11 13.55
C TYR A 269 -10.04 0.47 13.78
N THR A 270 -10.56 0.41 15.01
CA THR A 270 -11.96 0.75 15.28
C THR A 270 -12.26 2.25 15.13
N VAL A 271 -11.33 3.14 15.45
CA VAL A 271 -11.50 4.59 15.27
C VAL A 271 -11.48 4.97 13.79
N PHE A 272 -10.51 4.46 13.03
CA PHE A 272 -10.26 4.92 11.66
C PHE A 272 -10.85 4.02 10.56
N ASN A 273 -11.35 2.83 10.89
CA ASN A 273 -12.01 1.94 9.94
C ASN A 273 -13.48 1.71 10.32
N ALA A 274 -14.38 2.43 9.63
CA ALA A 274 -15.82 2.38 9.86
C ALA A 274 -16.45 0.98 9.69
N GLU A 275 -15.88 0.11 8.85
CA GLU A 275 -16.34 -1.27 8.72
C GLU A 275 -16.02 -2.09 9.98
N PHE A 276 -14.79 -1.95 10.49
CA PHE A 276 -14.36 -2.59 11.73
C PHE A 276 -15.18 -2.09 12.92
N ARG A 277 -15.43 -0.78 13.00
CA ARG A 277 -16.28 -0.18 14.03
C ARG A 277 -17.70 -0.74 14.04
N ASN A 278 -18.29 -0.94 12.86
CA ASN A 278 -19.63 -1.48 12.72
C ASN A 278 -19.69 -2.96 13.06
N PHE A 279 -18.64 -3.74 12.72
CA PHE A 279 -18.51 -5.13 13.15
C PHE A 279 -18.37 -5.23 14.68
N PHE A 280 -17.48 -4.45 15.28
CA PHE A 280 -17.24 -4.46 16.72
C PHE A 280 -18.50 -4.07 17.51
N ARG A 281 -19.26 -3.07 17.04
CA ARG A 281 -20.56 -2.72 17.63
C ARG A 281 -21.57 -3.86 17.56
N LYS A 282 -21.62 -4.61 16.45
CA LYS A 282 -22.53 -5.77 16.35
C LYS A 282 -22.14 -6.87 17.34
N VAL A 283 -20.86 -7.18 17.46
CA VAL A 283 -20.36 -8.21 18.39
C VAL A 283 -20.61 -7.79 19.86
N LEU A 284 -20.39 -6.52 20.21
CA LEU A 284 -20.66 -6.02 21.57
C LEU A 284 -22.14 -5.93 21.94
N HIS A 285 -23.04 -5.85 20.97
CA HIS A 285 -24.49 -5.92 21.20
C HIS A 285 -25.03 -7.37 21.22
N LEU A 286 -24.18 -8.35 20.90
CA LEU A 286 -24.49 -9.79 20.95
C LEU A 286 -24.14 -10.42 22.32
N PHE A 287 -23.42 -9.68 23.17
CA PHE A 287 -23.11 -10.00 24.57
C PHE A 287 -23.82 -9.02 25.48
#